data_AF-A0A0G0JA90-F1
#
_entry.id   AF-A0A0G0JA90-F1
#
_cell.length_a   1.000
_cell.length_b   1.000
_cell.length_c   1.000
_cell.angle_alpha   90.00
_cell.angle_beta   90.00
_cell.angle_gamma   90.00
#
_symmetry.space_group_name_H-M   'P 1'
#
loop_
_entity.id
_entity.type
_entity.pdbx_description
1 polymer ?
#
loop_
_entity_poly.entity_id
_entity_poly.type
_entity_poly.pdbx_seq_one_letter_code
_entity_poly.pdbx_strand_id
1 'polypeptide(L)'
;MVKVLGTEEAKILDQVFSGEISITKAAKILNISRNTIYKWIKNKHDRSRIKRSIEIHDLLPIIAAYPKLGPSKLKNELAKRDIKVCTTCVWNKIKKHGLAKKSQRLDYSYKVKLPKHVNKISSKGKIKLTNEIRKRAVEDRLLLNLKTKDITDKYFISRKTLYKWIKRYKKGSIERNNLLDVMKDNNLTGSLHPKSLSENVINAVLTQVIENPQLSTHSIAKKMDSVSNHGVQNILKKYGLNLYKDRVTYSNQNKAGVIATKPNKISDRIKLVWDQFTPNVAPAPPPSNLSNLFRFFKTFLVSSLIAAIFSFGIFNWISLLGASGSISTAVGMVFATIAFLSGTFFFIYSLKYYLTIAIVLSYSQTDLFKESDKVGRKKGLFNWILGLGNGKKGGEYEDGHGGEVFGSDNKSMRSSAPVGLEPNLEHVILKRFPFISVHIPFYNEKNVVGRAIKAATSFDYPGDYEVILCDDSTDETTQIIRDYMHESGSANNKTSPSTIKNEKEGWELASVKVRPGVTLKHLHRTTRSGFKGGALKIALTLVDPVTEFVSIFDADFVPYPDTLELFMKYFQAQAGTLEFKGNSDYQYNTNTNLRRLTDKQLLLKAQLQQYVDISGMC
;
A
#
# COMPACT_ATOMS: atom_id res chain seq x y z
N MET A 1 16.19 -5.87 -42.20
CA MET A 1 16.02 -6.71 -43.40
C MET A 1 15.75 -8.14 -42.97
N VAL A 2 14.59 -8.70 -43.30
CA VAL A 2 14.33 -10.14 -43.12
C VAL A 2 14.94 -10.82 -44.33
N LYS A 3 16.07 -11.52 -44.16
CA LYS A 3 16.67 -12.34 -45.22
C LYS A 3 15.65 -13.42 -45.58
N VAL A 4 15.29 -13.51 -46.86
CA VAL A 4 14.44 -14.60 -47.36
C VAL A 4 15.31 -15.85 -47.31
N LEU A 5 14.84 -16.88 -46.62
CA LEU A 5 15.59 -18.13 -46.46
C LEU A 5 15.71 -18.83 -47.82
N GLY A 6 16.90 -19.32 -48.14
CA GLY A 6 17.13 -20.18 -49.31
C GLY A 6 16.46 -21.54 -49.17
N THR A 7 16.35 -22.28 -50.27
CA THR A 7 15.75 -23.64 -50.32
C THR A 7 16.49 -24.62 -49.40
N GLU A 8 17.81 -24.54 -49.34
CA GLU A 8 18.66 -25.39 -48.48
C GLU A 8 18.51 -25.04 -46.99
N GLU A 9 18.43 -23.74 -46.64
CA GLU A 9 18.20 -23.30 -45.26
C GLU A 9 16.83 -23.76 -44.73
N ALA A 10 15.82 -23.83 -45.61
CA ALA A 10 14.48 -24.30 -45.28
C ALA A 10 14.45 -25.81 -44.99
N LYS A 11 15.12 -26.64 -45.80
CA LYS A 11 15.23 -28.09 -45.59
C LYS A 11 15.90 -28.43 -44.26
N ILE A 12 17.02 -27.78 -43.95
CA ILE A 12 17.77 -28.01 -42.70
C ILE A 12 16.93 -27.60 -41.49
N LEU A 13 16.15 -26.52 -41.59
CA LEU A 13 15.21 -26.14 -40.52
C LEU A 13 14.11 -27.19 -40.33
N ASP A 14 13.57 -27.79 -41.40
CA ASP A 14 12.56 -28.84 -41.28
C ASP A 14 13.09 -30.11 -40.60
N GLN A 15 14.35 -30.49 -40.88
CA GLN A 15 15.03 -31.59 -40.18
C GLN A 15 15.28 -31.30 -38.69
N VAL A 16 15.48 -30.03 -38.32
CA VAL A 16 15.55 -29.61 -36.90
C VAL A 16 14.17 -29.71 -36.24
N PHE A 17 13.09 -29.45 -36.97
CA PHE A 17 11.72 -29.57 -36.46
C PHE A 17 11.26 -31.02 -36.29
N SER A 18 11.66 -31.92 -37.19
CA SER A 18 11.37 -33.36 -37.05
C SER A 18 12.22 -34.04 -35.97
N GLY A 19 13.21 -33.33 -35.41
CA GLY A 19 14.10 -33.85 -34.37
C GLY A 19 15.27 -34.68 -34.92
N GLU A 20 15.40 -34.80 -36.24
CA GLU A 20 16.48 -35.55 -36.91
C GLU A 20 17.86 -34.92 -36.69
N ILE A 21 17.91 -33.58 -36.57
CA ILE A 21 19.17 -32.84 -36.42
C ILE A 21 19.07 -31.90 -35.20
N SER A 22 20.09 -31.93 -34.34
CA SER A 22 20.17 -31.00 -33.21
C SER A 22 20.44 -29.57 -33.68
N ILE A 23 19.93 -28.58 -32.95
CA ILE A 23 20.10 -27.14 -33.24
C ILE A 23 21.60 -26.77 -33.35
N THR A 24 22.45 -27.41 -32.56
CA THR A 24 23.91 -27.22 -32.62
C THR A 24 24.52 -27.75 -33.92
N LYS A 25 24.05 -28.89 -34.43
CA LYS A 25 24.51 -29.47 -35.69
C LYS A 25 24.01 -28.64 -36.89
N ALA A 26 22.77 -28.18 -36.86
CA ALA A 26 22.23 -27.25 -37.87
C ALA A 26 22.97 -25.90 -37.90
N ALA A 27 23.35 -25.35 -36.74
CA ALA A 27 24.14 -24.12 -36.64
C ALA A 27 25.53 -24.26 -37.30
N LYS A 28 26.16 -25.44 -37.16
CA LYS A 28 27.44 -25.74 -37.83
C LYS A 28 27.27 -25.88 -39.35
N ILE A 29 26.28 -26.65 -39.82
CA ILE A 29 26.03 -26.88 -41.26
C ILE A 29 25.74 -25.55 -41.98
N LEU A 30 24.93 -24.69 -41.37
CA LEU A 30 24.54 -23.41 -41.95
C LEU A 30 25.55 -22.28 -41.68
N ASN A 31 26.62 -22.56 -40.92
CA ASN A 31 27.63 -21.58 -40.48
C ASN A 31 27.01 -20.30 -39.88
N ILE A 32 26.04 -20.45 -38.99
CA ILE A 32 25.33 -19.35 -38.32
C ILE A 32 25.21 -19.61 -36.82
N SER A 33 25.01 -18.54 -36.04
CA SER A 33 24.84 -18.69 -34.59
C SER A 33 23.57 -19.49 -34.23
N ARG A 34 23.63 -20.29 -33.17
CA ARG A 34 22.45 -20.99 -32.60
C ARG A 34 21.29 -20.03 -32.31
N ASN A 35 21.58 -18.81 -31.88
CA ASN A 35 20.58 -17.75 -31.64
C ASN A 35 19.83 -17.34 -32.91
N THR A 36 20.48 -17.40 -34.08
CA THR A 36 19.83 -17.12 -35.36
C THR A 36 18.78 -18.18 -35.69
N ILE A 37 19.11 -19.46 -35.47
CA ILE A 37 18.19 -20.59 -35.68
C ILE A 37 16.99 -20.51 -34.73
N TYR A 38 17.20 -20.21 -33.45
CA TYR A 38 16.09 -19.99 -32.49
C TYR A 38 15.13 -18.88 -32.94
N LYS A 39 15.65 -17.78 -33.51
CA LYS A 39 14.82 -16.70 -34.05
C LYS A 39 14.02 -17.15 -35.28
N TRP A 40 14.58 -17.99 -36.14
CA TRP A 40 13.90 -18.52 -37.32
C TRP A 40 12.77 -19.47 -36.96
N ILE A 41 13.00 -20.38 -36.01
CA ILE A 41 11.99 -21.30 -35.44
C ILE A 41 10.81 -20.51 -34.89
N LYS A 42 11.08 -19.50 -34.05
CA LYS A 42 10.07 -18.63 -33.45
C LYS A 42 9.24 -17.89 -34.50
N ASN A 43 9.87 -17.42 -35.58
CA ASN A 43 9.19 -16.68 -36.65
C ASN A 43 8.37 -17.59 -37.59
N LYS A 44 8.72 -18.86 -37.78
CA LYS A 44 7.94 -19.81 -38.62
C LYS A 44 6.60 -20.15 -37.96
N HIS A 45 6.60 -20.35 -36.64
CA HIS A 45 5.40 -20.64 -35.84
C HIS A 45 4.35 -19.51 -35.89
N ASP A 46 4.81 -18.26 -36.07
CA ASP A 46 3.94 -17.09 -36.19
C ASP A 46 3.31 -16.96 -37.60
N ARG A 47 3.93 -17.54 -38.63
CA ARG A 47 3.45 -17.47 -40.03
C ARG A 47 2.35 -18.47 -40.36
N SER A 48 2.30 -19.64 -39.71
CA SER A 48 1.27 -20.67 -39.99
C SER A 48 -0.12 -20.29 -39.45
N ARG A 49 -0.21 -19.34 -38.51
CA ARG A 49 -1.46 -18.90 -37.86
C ARG A 49 -2.13 -17.66 -38.47
N ILE A 50 -1.58 -17.09 -39.55
CA ILE A 50 -2.10 -15.86 -40.17
C ILE A 50 -2.85 -16.22 -41.46
N LYS A 51 -4.18 -16.02 -41.50
CA LYS A 51 -4.99 -16.13 -42.73
C LYS A 51 -4.42 -15.16 -43.78
N ARG A 52 -4.07 -15.66 -44.97
CA ARG A 52 -3.37 -14.88 -46.01
C ARG A 52 -4.28 -13.92 -46.79
N SER A 53 -5.58 -14.17 -46.87
CA SER A 53 -6.54 -13.29 -47.54
C SER A 53 -7.64 -12.86 -46.57
N ILE A 54 -7.89 -11.56 -46.52
CA ILE A 54 -9.07 -10.98 -45.89
C ILE A 54 -10.05 -10.57 -46.97
N GLU A 55 -11.33 -10.88 -46.78
CA GLU A 55 -12.36 -10.38 -47.67
C GLU A 55 -12.77 -8.97 -47.32
N ILE A 56 -13.09 -8.18 -48.35
CA ILE A 56 -13.43 -6.77 -48.14
C ILE A 56 -14.74 -6.65 -47.35
N HIS A 57 -15.65 -7.62 -47.51
CA HIS A 57 -16.90 -7.70 -46.78
C HIS A 57 -16.72 -7.76 -45.25
N ASP A 58 -15.64 -8.36 -44.75
CA ASP A 58 -15.35 -8.39 -43.30
C ASP A 58 -14.88 -7.03 -42.77
N LEU A 59 -14.30 -6.22 -43.66
CA LEU A 59 -13.65 -4.96 -43.32
C LEU A 59 -14.59 -3.76 -43.41
N LEU A 60 -15.48 -3.75 -44.41
CA LEU A 60 -16.38 -2.62 -44.70
C LEU A 60 -17.33 -2.28 -43.53
N PRO A 61 -17.96 -3.24 -42.83
CA PRO A 61 -18.79 -2.94 -41.66
C PRO A 61 -18.00 -2.28 -40.53
N ILE A 62 -16.73 -2.67 -40.35
CA ILE A 62 -15.84 -2.09 -39.33
C ILE A 62 -15.43 -0.67 -39.72
N ILE A 63 -15.17 -0.42 -41.00
CA ILE A 63 -14.85 0.92 -41.51
C ILE A 63 -16.06 1.84 -41.42
N ALA A 64 -17.26 1.36 -41.74
CA ALA A 64 -18.50 2.12 -41.63
C ALA A 64 -18.81 2.49 -40.18
N ALA A 65 -18.58 1.58 -39.23
CA ALA A 65 -18.76 1.84 -37.80
C ALA A 65 -17.66 2.74 -37.20
N TYR A 66 -16.42 2.65 -37.71
CA TYR A 66 -15.24 3.32 -37.14
C TYR A 66 -14.32 3.94 -38.20
N PRO A 67 -14.76 5.00 -38.91
CA PRO A 67 -14.04 5.57 -40.06
C PRO A 67 -12.68 6.19 -39.70
N LYS A 68 -12.50 6.56 -38.42
CA LYS A 68 -11.25 7.16 -37.91
C LYS A 68 -10.12 6.16 -37.69
N LEU A 69 -10.38 4.84 -37.74
CA LEU A 69 -9.35 3.83 -37.52
C LEU A 69 -8.40 3.71 -38.72
N GLY A 70 -7.12 3.51 -38.43
CA GLY A 70 -6.09 3.21 -39.42
C GLY A 70 -5.83 1.70 -39.55
N PRO A 71 -5.01 1.26 -40.52
CA PRO A 71 -4.83 -0.17 -40.85
C PRO A 71 -4.40 -1.04 -39.66
N SER A 72 -3.49 -0.55 -38.81
CA SER A 72 -3.02 -1.28 -37.62
C SER A 72 -4.11 -1.45 -36.57
N LYS A 73 -4.99 -0.45 -36.42
CA LYS A 73 -6.12 -0.52 -35.48
C LYS A 73 -7.24 -1.40 -36.05
N LEU A 74 -7.51 -1.32 -37.35
CA LEU A 74 -8.47 -2.20 -38.03
C LEU A 74 -8.03 -3.67 -37.92
N LYS A 75 -6.74 -3.97 -38.07
CA LYS A 75 -6.16 -5.29 -37.80
C LYS A 75 -6.48 -5.78 -36.39
N ASN A 76 -6.34 -4.92 -35.38
CA ASN A 76 -6.64 -5.28 -33.99
C ASN A 76 -8.15 -5.51 -33.78
N GLU A 77 -9.03 -4.77 -34.45
CA GLU A 77 -10.47 -5.02 -34.39
C GLU A 77 -10.87 -6.33 -35.07
N LEU A 78 -10.24 -6.67 -36.19
CA LEU A 78 -10.41 -7.97 -36.84
C LEU A 78 -9.95 -9.13 -35.96
N ALA A 79 -8.83 -8.96 -35.26
CA ALA A 79 -8.32 -9.96 -34.32
C ALA A 79 -9.29 -10.25 -33.17
N LYS A 80 -10.14 -9.28 -32.77
CA LYS A 80 -11.20 -9.52 -31.78
C LYS A 80 -12.36 -10.37 -32.31
N ARG A 81 -12.53 -10.44 -33.63
CA ARG A 81 -13.52 -11.28 -34.32
C ARG A 81 -12.90 -12.61 -34.79
N ASP A 82 -11.79 -12.99 -34.19
CA ASP A 82 -10.98 -14.17 -34.52
C ASP A 82 -10.41 -14.19 -35.96
N ILE A 83 -10.33 -13.01 -36.60
CA ILE A 83 -9.72 -12.84 -37.93
C ILE A 83 -8.29 -12.31 -37.75
N LYS A 84 -7.31 -13.21 -37.74
CA LYS A 84 -5.88 -12.88 -37.60
C LYS A 84 -5.24 -12.59 -38.95
N VAL A 85 -4.94 -11.30 -39.20
CA VAL A 85 -4.33 -10.82 -40.45
C VAL A 85 -3.16 -9.86 -40.16
N CYS A 86 -2.27 -9.66 -41.12
CA CYS A 86 -1.17 -8.70 -40.99
C CYS A 86 -1.62 -7.27 -41.36
N THR A 87 -0.98 -6.25 -40.78
CA THR A 87 -1.30 -4.83 -41.04
C THR A 87 -1.20 -4.48 -42.53
N THR A 88 -0.23 -5.06 -43.23
CA THR A 88 0.01 -4.83 -44.66
C THR A 88 -1.12 -5.39 -45.52
N CYS A 89 -1.69 -6.55 -45.17
CA CYS A 89 -2.84 -7.14 -45.85
C CYS A 89 -4.07 -6.23 -45.74
N VAL A 90 -4.33 -5.69 -44.54
CA VAL A 90 -5.39 -4.70 -44.30
C VAL A 90 -5.16 -3.43 -45.11
N TRP A 91 -3.93 -2.89 -45.14
CA TRP A 91 -3.61 -1.69 -45.93
C TRP A 91 -3.80 -1.91 -47.43
N ASN A 92 -3.32 -3.04 -47.97
CA ASN A 92 -3.48 -3.37 -49.39
C ASN A 92 -4.96 -3.46 -49.79
N LYS A 93 -5.80 -4.13 -48.97
CA LYS A 93 -7.23 -4.25 -49.24
C LYS A 93 -7.94 -2.90 -49.18
N ILE A 94 -7.65 -2.07 -48.17
CA ILE A 94 -8.22 -0.72 -48.04
C ILE A 94 -7.79 0.18 -49.21
N LYS A 95 -6.53 0.09 -49.62
CA LYS A 95 -6.01 0.85 -50.76
C LYS A 95 -6.70 0.44 -52.06
N LYS A 96 -6.89 -0.86 -52.30
CA LYS A 96 -7.58 -1.40 -53.49
C LYS A 96 -9.01 -0.87 -53.63
N HIS A 97 -9.70 -0.65 -52.51
CA HIS A 97 -11.08 -0.15 -52.48
C HIS A 97 -11.21 1.37 -52.27
N GLY A 98 -10.13 2.13 -52.47
CA GLY A 98 -10.19 3.61 -52.41
C GLY A 98 -10.43 4.19 -51.02
N LEU A 99 -10.16 3.43 -49.94
CA LEU A 99 -10.43 3.81 -48.55
C LEU A 99 -9.15 4.17 -47.77
N ALA A 100 -8.04 4.46 -48.46
CA ALA A 100 -6.72 4.65 -47.85
C ALA A 100 -6.67 5.90 -46.96
N LYS A 101 -7.29 7.01 -47.39
CA LYS A 101 -7.33 8.26 -46.64
C LYS A 101 -8.46 8.24 -45.59
N LYS A 102 -8.25 8.97 -44.50
CA LYS A 102 -9.26 9.12 -43.43
C LYS A 102 -10.55 9.76 -43.94
N SER A 103 -10.43 10.74 -44.84
CA SER A 103 -11.58 11.40 -45.48
C SER A 103 -12.44 10.42 -46.27
N GLN A 104 -11.81 9.54 -47.06
CA GLN A 104 -12.50 8.51 -47.86
C GLN A 104 -13.29 7.53 -46.99
N ARG A 105 -12.73 7.11 -45.84
CA ARG A 105 -13.45 6.26 -44.89
C ARG A 105 -14.62 6.96 -44.22
N LEU A 106 -14.49 8.27 -43.97
CA LEU A 106 -15.55 9.11 -43.41
C LEU A 106 -16.71 9.28 -44.39
N ASP A 107 -16.40 9.56 -45.67
CA ASP A 107 -17.39 9.64 -46.75
C ASP A 107 -18.11 8.29 -46.96
N TYR A 108 -17.37 7.18 -46.94
CA TYR A 108 -17.96 5.84 -47.01
C TYR A 108 -18.91 5.55 -45.84
N SER A 109 -18.55 5.96 -44.61
CA SER A 109 -19.38 5.80 -43.42
C SER A 109 -20.70 6.60 -43.52
N TYR A 110 -20.70 7.78 -44.14
CA TYR A 110 -21.93 8.56 -44.36
C TYR A 110 -22.85 7.98 -45.44
N LYS A 111 -22.29 7.30 -46.45
CA LYS A 111 -23.06 6.71 -47.55
C LYS A 111 -23.75 5.38 -47.20
N VAL A 112 -23.28 4.67 -46.17
CA VAL A 112 -23.77 3.31 -45.83
C VAL A 112 -24.66 3.34 -44.58
N LYS A 113 -25.92 2.91 -44.71
CA LYS A 113 -26.80 2.65 -43.55
C LYS A 113 -26.26 1.45 -42.75
N LEU A 114 -25.92 1.65 -41.47
CA LEU A 114 -25.40 0.61 -40.59
C LEU A 114 -26.47 -0.48 -40.33
N PRO A 115 -26.15 -1.78 -40.42
CA PRO A 115 -27.07 -2.83 -40.02
C PRO A 115 -27.34 -2.81 -38.50
N LYS A 116 -28.60 -3.08 -38.10
CA LYS A 116 -29.10 -3.02 -36.71
C LYS A 116 -28.36 -3.94 -35.71
N HIS A 117 -27.57 -4.91 -36.19
CA HIS A 117 -26.88 -5.92 -35.37
C HIS A 117 -25.35 -5.75 -35.29
N VAL A 118 -24.81 -4.52 -35.35
CA VAL A 118 -23.41 -4.31 -34.95
C VAL A 118 -23.34 -4.32 -33.42
N ASN A 119 -23.09 -5.51 -32.86
CA ASN A 119 -22.90 -5.74 -31.43
C ASN A 119 -22.02 -4.65 -30.79
N LYS A 120 -22.53 -4.03 -29.71
CA LYS A 120 -21.79 -3.11 -28.85
C LYS A 120 -20.45 -3.73 -28.47
N ILE A 121 -19.36 -3.09 -28.86
CA ILE A 121 -18.01 -3.56 -28.55
C ILE A 121 -17.74 -3.42 -27.06
N SER A 122 -17.43 -4.55 -26.41
CA SER A 122 -16.70 -4.58 -25.15
C SER A 122 -15.28 -4.04 -25.38
N SER A 123 -15.08 -2.76 -25.09
CA SER A 123 -13.79 -2.09 -25.31
C SER A 123 -12.92 -2.14 -24.05
N LYS A 124 -12.12 -3.21 -23.89
CA LYS A 124 -10.90 -3.22 -23.06
C LYS A 124 -9.73 -2.45 -23.74
N GLY A 125 -10.02 -1.37 -24.47
CA GLY A 125 -9.03 -0.54 -25.16
C GLY A 125 -8.94 0.85 -24.53
N LYS A 126 -7.76 1.26 -24.03
CA LYS A 126 -7.53 2.59 -23.45
C LYS A 126 -7.60 3.67 -24.55
N ILE A 127 -8.75 4.32 -24.72
CA ILE A 127 -8.89 5.50 -25.57
C ILE A 127 -8.20 6.67 -24.84
N LYS A 128 -7.16 7.28 -25.44
CA LYS A 128 -6.53 8.49 -24.89
C LYS A 128 -7.42 9.69 -25.20
N LEU A 129 -8.16 10.16 -24.20
CA LEU A 129 -9.05 11.33 -24.30
C LEU A 129 -8.24 12.63 -24.29
N THR A 130 -8.62 13.59 -25.15
CA THR A 130 -8.05 14.94 -25.21
C THR A 130 -8.46 15.77 -23.99
N ASN A 131 -7.68 16.80 -23.64
CA ASN A 131 -7.91 17.61 -22.44
C ASN A 131 -9.30 18.27 -22.45
N GLU A 132 -9.78 18.70 -23.61
CA GLU A 132 -11.12 19.26 -23.80
C GLU A 132 -12.22 18.26 -23.44
N ILE A 133 -12.09 17.01 -23.87
CA ILE A 133 -13.08 15.97 -23.58
C ILE A 133 -13.05 15.62 -22.09
N ARG A 134 -11.85 15.61 -21.46
CA ARG A 134 -11.71 15.41 -20.01
C ARG A 134 -12.40 16.52 -19.21
N LYS A 135 -12.21 17.78 -19.65
CA LYS A 135 -12.85 18.96 -19.07
C LYS A 135 -14.38 18.85 -19.19
N ARG A 136 -14.89 18.55 -20.39
CA ARG A 136 -16.33 18.39 -20.64
C ARG A 136 -16.96 17.28 -19.80
N ALA A 137 -16.29 16.14 -19.63
CA ALA A 137 -16.78 15.05 -18.77
C ALA A 137 -16.93 15.46 -17.29
N VAL A 138 -16.10 16.40 -16.81
CA VAL A 138 -16.22 16.95 -15.45
C VAL A 138 -17.32 17.99 -15.37
N GLU A 139 -17.46 18.84 -16.38
CA GLU A 139 -18.52 19.85 -16.47
C GLU A 139 -19.92 19.22 -16.57
N ASP A 140 -20.06 18.13 -17.32
CA ASP A 140 -21.27 17.31 -17.36
C ASP A 140 -21.68 16.83 -15.95
N ARG A 141 -20.72 16.61 -15.05
CA ARG A 141 -21.01 16.21 -13.66
C ARG A 141 -21.34 17.38 -12.75
N LEU A 142 -20.60 18.48 -12.87
CA LEU A 142 -20.63 19.60 -11.91
C LEU A 142 -21.63 20.69 -12.29
N LEU A 143 -21.81 20.97 -13.58
CA LEU A 143 -22.71 22.01 -14.09
C LEU A 143 -24.06 21.43 -14.47
N LEU A 144 -24.08 20.28 -15.15
CA LEU A 144 -25.32 19.64 -15.63
C LEU A 144 -25.89 18.61 -14.64
N ASN A 145 -25.21 18.38 -13.50
CA ASN A 145 -25.63 17.42 -12.47
C ASN A 145 -25.98 16.01 -12.96
N LEU A 146 -25.41 15.56 -14.09
CA LEU A 146 -25.68 14.23 -14.64
C LEU A 146 -25.18 13.13 -13.70
N LYS A 147 -25.87 11.97 -13.71
CA LYS A 147 -25.47 10.84 -12.86
C LYS A 147 -24.10 10.31 -13.28
N THR A 148 -23.28 9.96 -12.28
CA THR A 148 -21.92 9.47 -12.50
C THR A 148 -21.86 8.26 -13.44
N LYS A 149 -22.87 7.37 -13.40
CA LYS A 149 -22.97 6.19 -14.28
C LYS A 149 -23.08 6.58 -15.75
N ASP A 150 -23.98 7.52 -16.05
CA ASP A 150 -24.27 7.96 -17.42
C ASP A 150 -23.03 8.62 -18.06
N ILE A 151 -22.27 9.38 -17.27
CA ILE A 151 -21.01 10.00 -17.72
C ILE A 151 -19.93 8.94 -17.97
N THR A 152 -19.79 7.95 -17.08
CA THR A 152 -18.80 6.88 -17.26
C THR A 152 -19.08 6.05 -18.50
N ASP A 153 -20.36 5.82 -18.81
CA ASP A 153 -20.80 5.08 -19.98
C ASP A 153 -20.65 5.92 -21.27
N LYS A 154 -21.00 7.21 -21.23
CA LYS A 154 -20.88 8.17 -22.36
C LYS A 154 -19.45 8.40 -22.81
N TYR A 155 -18.51 8.54 -21.86
CA TYR A 155 -17.11 8.85 -22.14
C TYR A 155 -16.17 7.64 -22.07
N PHE A 156 -16.69 6.45 -21.78
CA PHE A 156 -15.91 5.21 -21.63
C PHE A 156 -14.76 5.35 -20.62
N ILE A 157 -15.05 5.94 -19.46
CA ILE A 157 -14.07 6.17 -18.38
C ILE A 157 -14.50 5.48 -17.09
N SER A 158 -13.52 5.10 -16.26
CA SER A 158 -13.83 4.56 -14.92
C SER A 158 -14.33 5.66 -13.98
N ARG A 159 -15.19 5.30 -13.01
CA ARG A 159 -15.64 6.21 -11.93
C ARG A 159 -14.44 6.84 -11.20
N LYS A 160 -13.39 6.06 -10.94
CA LYS A 160 -12.15 6.51 -10.29
C LYS A 160 -11.45 7.62 -11.10
N THR A 161 -11.41 7.47 -12.42
CA THR A 161 -10.83 8.47 -13.33
C THR A 161 -11.63 9.77 -13.29
N LEU A 162 -12.97 9.69 -13.35
CA LEU A 162 -13.84 10.85 -13.29
C LEU A 162 -13.66 11.63 -11.97
N TYR A 163 -13.68 10.94 -10.82
CA TYR A 163 -13.45 11.60 -9.53
C TYR A 163 -12.05 12.22 -9.40
N LYS A 164 -11.03 11.56 -9.95
CA LYS A 164 -9.67 12.12 -10.02
C LYS A 164 -9.63 13.42 -10.82
N TRP A 165 -10.36 13.52 -11.93
CA TRP A 165 -10.46 14.74 -12.72
C TRP A 165 -11.29 15.82 -12.02
N ILE A 166 -12.41 15.47 -11.37
CA ILE A 166 -13.22 16.40 -10.57
C ILE A 166 -12.37 17.07 -9.48
N LYS A 167 -11.57 16.28 -8.74
CA LYS A 167 -10.67 16.82 -7.70
C LYS A 167 -9.66 17.81 -8.27
N ARG A 168 -9.10 17.51 -9.45
CA ARG A 168 -8.15 18.40 -10.15
C ARG A 168 -8.83 19.67 -10.66
N TYR A 169 -10.02 19.55 -11.26
CA TYR A 169 -10.81 20.69 -11.75
C TYR A 169 -11.09 21.67 -10.61
N LYS A 170 -11.63 21.18 -9.48
CA LYS A 170 -11.92 22.03 -8.30
C LYS A 170 -10.67 22.76 -7.79
N LYS A 171 -9.53 22.05 -7.67
CA LYS A 171 -8.27 22.65 -7.25
C LYS A 171 -7.80 23.73 -8.24
N GLY A 172 -7.86 23.45 -9.54
CA GLY A 172 -7.49 24.39 -10.59
C GLY A 172 -8.40 25.62 -10.66
N SER A 173 -9.70 25.46 -10.41
CA SER A 173 -10.67 26.56 -10.33
C SER A 173 -10.36 27.50 -9.17
N ILE A 174 -9.96 26.96 -8.01
CA ILE A 174 -9.58 27.76 -6.83
C ILE A 174 -8.28 28.54 -7.10
N GLU A 175 -7.32 27.93 -7.80
CA GLU A 175 -6.02 28.53 -8.11
C GLU A 175 -6.03 29.50 -9.32
N ARG A 176 -7.21 29.78 -9.92
CA ARG A 176 -7.39 30.58 -11.17
C ARG A 176 -6.52 30.14 -12.35
N ASN A 177 -6.15 28.86 -12.40
CA ASN A 177 -5.32 28.32 -13.48
C ASN A 177 -6.14 28.04 -14.74
N ASN A 178 -5.51 28.06 -15.92
CA ASN A 178 -6.16 27.67 -17.18
C ASN A 178 -6.66 26.21 -17.07
N LEU A 179 -7.98 26.04 -17.04
CA LEU A 179 -8.65 24.74 -16.78
C LEU A 179 -8.26 23.65 -17.78
N LEU A 180 -7.89 24.03 -19.01
CA LEU A 180 -7.40 23.09 -20.03
C LEU A 180 -6.02 22.52 -19.68
N ASP A 181 -5.17 23.32 -19.03
CA ASP A 181 -3.82 22.93 -18.63
C ASP A 181 -3.85 22.00 -17.41
N VAL A 182 -4.76 22.28 -16.47
CA VAL A 182 -5.02 21.44 -15.28
C VAL A 182 -5.45 20.01 -15.65
N MET A 183 -6.04 19.81 -16.84
CA MET A 183 -6.48 18.51 -17.33
C MET A 183 -5.41 17.68 -18.04
N LYS A 184 -4.20 18.22 -18.21
CA LYS A 184 -3.05 17.48 -18.78
C LYS A 184 -2.59 16.34 -17.87
N ASP A 185 -1.91 15.38 -18.49
CA ASP A 185 -1.24 14.31 -17.75
C ASP A 185 -0.02 14.88 -17.03
N ASN A 186 -0.10 14.95 -15.70
CA ASN A 186 0.96 15.48 -14.84
C ASN A 186 2.01 14.39 -14.60
N ASN A 187 2.79 14.06 -15.63
CA ASN A 187 3.91 13.14 -15.50
C ASN A 187 5.07 13.87 -14.81
N LEU A 188 5.64 13.25 -13.77
CA LEU A 188 6.86 13.74 -13.14
C LEU A 188 7.98 13.74 -14.19
N THR A 189 8.65 14.87 -14.38
CA THR A 189 9.75 15.04 -15.34
C THR A 189 11.00 15.54 -14.64
N GLY A 190 12.17 15.41 -15.28
CA GLY A 190 13.43 15.89 -14.75
C GLY A 190 13.91 15.13 -13.51
N SER A 191 14.39 15.84 -12.49
CA SER A 191 14.90 15.28 -11.22
C SER A 191 13.83 14.64 -10.34
N LEU A 192 12.55 14.92 -10.60
CA LEU A 192 11.43 14.32 -9.86
C LEU A 192 10.99 12.98 -10.43
N HIS A 193 11.57 12.54 -11.56
CA HIS A 193 11.23 11.26 -12.17
C HIS A 193 11.91 10.10 -11.41
N PRO A 194 11.22 8.99 -11.09
CA PRO A 194 11.80 7.88 -10.29
C PRO A 194 13.07 7.23 -10.88
N LYS A 195 13.31 7.43 -12.18
CA LYS A 195 14.52 6.99 -12.90
C LYS A 195 15.49 8.12 -13.22
N SER A 196 15.40 9.26 -12.54
CA SER A 196 16.37 10.34 -12.69
C SER A 196 17.72 9.90 -12.12
N LEU A 197 18.81 10.34 -12.76
CA LEU A 197 20.16 10.08 -12.27
C LEU A 197 20.40 10.87 -10.97
N SER A 198 21.05 10.23 -10.00
CA SER A 198 21.41 10.88 -8.73
C SER A 198 22.49 11.94 -8.94
N GLU A 199 22.53 12.95 -8.06
CA GLU A 199 23.51 14.04 -8.15
C GLU A 199 24.95 13.53 -8.06
N ASN A 200 25.22 12.51 -7.24
CA ASN A 200 26.54 11.87 -7.14
C ASN A 200 27.02 11.32 -8.48
N VAL A 201 26.12 10.71 -9.24
CA VAL A 201 26.42 10.14 -10.56
C VAL A 201 26.67 11.24 -11.59
N ILE A 202 25.89 12.32 -11.54
CA ILE A 202 26.09 13.50 -12.39
C ILE A 202 27.47 14.12 -12.11
N ASN A 203 27.81 14.31 -10.84
CA ASN A 203 29.08 14.90 -10.43
C ASN A 203 30.25 14.01 -10.85
N ALA A 204 30.16 12.68 -10.67
CA ALA A 204 31.20 11.76 -11.10
C ALA A 204 31.45 11.82 -12.62
N VAL A 205 30.40 11.96 -13.44
CA VAL A 205 30.55 12.18 -14.89
C VAL A 205 31.23 13.52 -15.19
N LEU A 206 30.85 14.59 -14.50
CA LEU A 206 31.47 15.91 -14.67
C LEU A 206 32.94 15.92 -14.23
N THR A 207 33.29 15.23 -13.14
CA THR A 207 34.68 15.03 -12.70
C THR A 207 35.50 14.32 -13.77
N GLN A 208 34.96 13.28 -14.41
CA GLN A 208 35.63 12.60 -15.52
C GLN A 208 35.83 13.51 -16.74
N VAL A 209 34.90 14.44 -17.00
CA VAL A 209 35.05 15.44 -18.07
C VAL A 209 36.14 16.47 -17.73
N ILE A 210 36.28 16.85 -16.45
CA ILE A 210 37.34 17.75 -15.98
C ILE A 210 38.70 17.05 -16.09
N GLU A 211 38.83 15.83 -15.60
CA GLU A 211 40.09 15.09 -15.64
C GLU A 211 40.53 14.82 -17.08
N ASN A 212 39.61 14.33 -17.92
CA ASN A 212 39.89 13.81 -19.25
C ASN A 212 38.91 14.35 -20.32
N PRO A 213 39.02 15.62 -20.74
CA PRO A 213 38.08 16.25 -21.68
C PRO A 213 38.06 15.60 -23.08
N GLN A 214 39.13 14.88 -23.44
CA GLN A 214 39.29 14.16 -24.71
C GLN A 214 38.48 12.86 -24.82
N LEU A 215 37.91 12.34 -23.72
CA LEU A 215 37.19 11.08 -23.78
C LEU A 215 35.84 11.22 -24.51
N SER A 216 35.50 10.18 -25.28
CA SER A 216 34.18 10.05 -25.90
C SER A 216 33.11 9.66 -24.85
N THR A 217 31.83 9.88 -25.16
CA THR A 217 30.73 9.45 -24.27
C THR A 217 30.77 7.96 -23.94
N HIS A 218 31.19 7.13 -24.91
CA HIS A 218 31.33 5.69 -24.72
C HIS A 218 32.51 5.35 -23.80
N SER A 219 33.64 6.06 -23.96
CA SER A 219 34.82 5.88 -23.11
C SER A 219 34.56 6.30 -21.67
N ILE A 220 33.81 7.39 -21.46
CA ILE A 220 33.39 7.85 -20.13
C ILE A 220 32.45 6.82 -19.49
N ALA A 221 31.45 6.33 -20.22
CA ALA A 221 30.55 5.28 -19.72
C ALA A 221 31.27 3.96 -19.43
N LYS A 222 32.30 3.58 -20.20
CA LYS A 222 33.09 2.37 -19.95
C LYS A 222 33.94 2.47 -18.67
N LYS A 223 34.34 3.68 -18.27
CA LYS A 223 35.06 3.92 -17.01
C LYS A 223 34.13 3.93 -15.78
N MET A 224 32.81 3.94 -15.98
CA MET A 224 31.83 4.08 -14.92
C MET A 224 30.76 2.99 -15.02
N ASP A 225 30.76 2.02 -14.10
CA ASP A 225 29.75 0.93 -14.10
C ASP A 225 28.33 1.42 -13.76
N SER A 226 28.18 2.65 -13.26
CA SER A 226 26.92 3.22 -12.78
C SER A 226 26.07 3.91 -13.86
N VAL A 227 26.60 4.19 -15.06
CA VAL A 227 25.90 4.99 -16.09
C VAL A 227 26.06 4.40 -17.49
N SER A 228 24.94 4.26 -18.21
CA SER A 228 24.98 3.90 -19.63
C SER A 228 25.47 5.05 -20.51
N ASN A 229 26.01 4.75 -21.70
CA ASN A 229 26.42 5.77 -22.68
C ASN A 229 25.32 6.81 -22.97
N HIS A 230 24.06 6.38 -23.07
CA HIS A 230 22.93 7.30 -23.27
C HIS A 230 22.69 8.21 -22.04
N GLY A 231 23.00 7.72 -20.83
CA GLY A 231 22.96 8.52 -19.60
C GLY A 231 24.03 9.62 -19.60
N VAL A 232 25.27 9.26 -19.95
CA VAL A 232 26.39 10.22 -20.08
C VAL A 232 26.06 11.29 -21.12
N GLN A 233 25.57 10.89 -22.30
CA GLN A 233 25.19 11.83 -23.37
C GLN A 233 24.09 12.81 -22.93
N ASN A 234 23.10 12.34 -22.17
CA ASN A 234 22.05 13.21 -21.63
C ASN A 234 22.60 14.21 -20.60
N ILE A 235 23.55 13.79 -19.76
CA ILE A 235 24.23 14.69 -18.81
C ILE A 235 25.01 15.75 -19.58
N LEU A 236 25.89 15.35 -20.51
CA LEU A 236 26.66 16.31 -21.30
C LEU A 236 25.76 17.29 -22.07
N LYS A 237 24.65 16.80 -22.64
CA LYS A 237 23.66 17.66 -23.30
C LYS A 237 23.01 18.65 -22.34
N LYS A 238 22.71 18.25 -21.11
CA LYS A 238 22.11 19.12 -20.09
C LYS A 238 23.04 20.25 -19.67
N TYR A 239 24.36 19.99 -19.61
CA TYR A 239 25.37 20.98 -19.23
C TYR A 239 26.03 21.68 -20.43
N GLY A 240 25.58 21.42 -21.66
CA GLY A 240 26.17 22.02 -22.87
C GLY A 240 27.57 21.48 -23.24
N LEU A 241 27.97 20.33 -22.71
CA LEU A 241 29.31 19.74 -22.84
C LEU A 241 29.39 18.64 -23.91
N ASN A 242 28.51 18.69 -24.92
CA ASN A 242 28.47 17.68 -25.98
C ASN A 242 29.65 17.80 -26.95
N LEU A 243 30.09 19.02 -27.25
CA LEU A 243 31.24 19.26 -28.12
C LEU A 243 32.55 19.10 -27.34
N TYR A 244 33.59 18.63 -28.03
CA TYR A 244 34.92 18.50 -27.43
C TYR A 244 35.47 19.85 -26.97
N LYS A 245 35.29 20.91 -27.78
CA LYS A 245 35.71 22.28 -27.45
C LYS A 245 35.12 22.75 -26.11
N ASP A 246 33.83 22.53 -25.91
CA ASP A 246 33.13 22.93 -24.69
C ASP A 246 33.61 22.15 -23.46
N ARG A 247 33.93 20.85 -23.61
CA ARG A 247 34.55 20.04 -22.54
C ARG A 247 35.93 20.54 -22.15
N VAL A 248 36.75 20.94 -23.12
CA VAL A 248 38.08 21.50 -22.87
C VAL A 248 37.99 22.84 -22.16
N THR A 249 37.11 23.74 -22.62
CA THR A 249 36.85 25.03 -21.96
C THR A 249 36.35 24.82 -20.53
N TYR A 250 35.41 23.91 -20.33
CA TYR A 250 34.87 23.55 -19.01
C TYR A 250 35.95 22.94 -18.09
N SER A 251 36.77 22.02 -18.59
CA SER A 251 37.92 21.47 -17.86
C SER A 251 38.89 22.58 -17.43
N ASN A 252 39.26 23.48 -18.35
CA ASN A 252 40.23 24.54 -18.08
C ASN A 252 39.73 25.55 -17.04
N GLN A 253 38.44 25.95 -17.12
CA GLN A 253 37.82 26.83 -16.13
C GLN A 253 37.79 26.20 -14.73
N ASN A 254 37.48 24.91 -14.63
CA ASN A 254 37.39 24.21 -13.35
C ASN A 254 38.77 23.78 -12.80
N LYS A 255 39.77 23.53 -13.65
CA LYS A 255 41.17 23.30 -13.24
C LYS A 255 41.85 24.60 -12.77
N ALA A 256 41.56 25.73 -13.42
CA ALA A 256 42.09 27.04 -13.01
C ALA A 256 41.60 27.47 -11.61
N GLY A 257 40.42 27.01 -11.17
CA GLY A 257 39.90 27.26 -9.82
C GLY A 257 40.67 26.56 -8.68
N VAL A 258 41.57 25.61 -8.98
CA VAL A 258 42.36 24.86 -7.98
C VAL A 258 43.77 25.43 -7.79
N ILE A 259 44.25 26.28 -8.69
CA ILE A 259 45.55 26.95 -8.60
C ILE A 259 45.33 28.45 -8.40
N ALA A 260 44.78 28.84 -7.26
CA ALA A 260 44.89 30.21 -6.77
C ALA A 260 45.97 30.22 -5.69
N THR A 261 47.17 30.69 -6.05
CA THR A 261 48.19 31.08 -5.09
C THR A 261 47.59 32.08 -4.10
N LYS A 262 47.76 31.83 -2.79
CA LYS A 262 47.36 32.76 -1.73
C LYS A 262 48.01 34.13 -2.01
N PRO A 263 47.25 35.23 -2.17
CA PRO A 263 47.85 36.56 -2.24
C PRO A 263 48.32 36.98 -0.84
N ASN A 264 49.58 37.37 -0.71
CA ASN A 264 50.25 37.68 0.55
C ASN A 264 49.99 39.11 1.08
N LYS A 265 49.12 39.92 0.46
CA LYS A 265 48.80 41.28 0.92
C LYS A 265 47.31 41.62 0.84
N ILE A 266 46.83 42.31 1.88
CA ILE A 266 45.43 42.76 2.06
C ILE A 266 44.99 43.78 1.00
N SER A 267 45.91 44.58 0.45
CA SER A 267 45.64 45.55 -0.61
C SER A 267 45.12 44.90 -1.90
N ASP A 268 45.62 43.71 -2.22
CA ASP A 268 45.27 43.01 -3.46
C ASP A 268 43.89 42.34 -3.36
N ARG A 269 43.43 42.05 -2.13
CA ARG A 269 42.06 41.58 -1.87
C ARG A 269 41.02 42.68 -2.09
N ILE A 270 41.34 43.93 -1.74
CA ILE A 270 40.40 45.05 -1.84
C ILE A 270 40.18 45.45 -3.32
N LYS A 271 41.25 45.46 -4.13
CA LYS A 271 41.13 45.71 -5.58
C LYS A 271 40.31 44.64 -6.31
N LEU A 272 40.48 43.38 -5.95
CA LEU A 272 39.77 42.26 -6.57
C LEU A 272 38.28 42.27 -6.24
N VAL A 273 37.92 42.68 -5.03
CA VAL A 273 36.52 42.91 -4.64
C VAL A 273 35.95 44.12 -5.39
N TRP A 274 36.72 45.19 -5.56
CA TRP A 274 36.23 46.40 -6.22
C TRP A 274 35.97 46.19 -7.73
N ASP A 275 36.86 45.50 -8.44
CA ASP A 275 36.69 45.18 -9.87
C ASP A 275 35.56 44.16 -10.12
N GLN A 276 35.23 43.33 -9.14
CA GLN A 276 34.14 42.37 -9.21
C GLN A 276 32.76 43.00 -8.88
N PHE A 277 32.74 44.22 -8.33
CA PHE A 277 31.53 44.95 -7.94
C PHE A 277 31.15 46.11 -8.87
N THR A 278 31.81 46.30 -10.02
CA THR A 278 31.30 47.15 -11.11
C THR A 278 30.56 46.29 -12.14
N PRO A 279 29.23 46.12 -12.05
CA PRO A 279 28.47 45.54 -13.15
C PRO A 279 28.50 46.52 -14.32
N ASN A 280 29.12 46.11 -15.43
CA ASN A 280 28.74 46.65 -16.75
C ASN A 280 27.26 46.30 -16.94
N VAL A 281 26.41 47.31 -16.77
CA VAL A 281 24.96 47.21 -16.87
C VAL A 281 24.58 46.95 -18.32
N ALA A 282 24.47 45.68 -18.70
CA ALA A 282 23.49 45.27 -19.70
C ALA A 282 22.14 45.16 -18.97
N PRO A 283 21.05 45.79 -19.45
CA PRO A 283 19.76 45.68 -18.80
C PRO A 283 19.28 44.23 -18.92
N ALA A 284 19.27 43.51 -17.81
CA ALA A 284 18.68 42.17 -17.77
C ALA A 284 17.20 42.27 -18.13
N PRO A 285 16.66 41.41 -19.01
CA PRO A 285 15.23 41.37 -19.26
C PRO A 285 14.50 41.00 -17.95
N PRO A 286 13.35 41.62 -17.65
CA PRO A 286 12.61 41.33 -16.43
C PRO A 286 12.24 39.84 -16.35
N PRO A 287 12.27 39.23 -15.15
CA PRO A 287 11.97 37.82 -14.97
C PRO A 287 10.56 37.51 -15.49
N SER A 288 10.48 36.66 -16.51
CA SER A 288 9.25 36.35 -17.25
C SER A 288 8.18 35.57 -16.45
N ASN A 289 8.38 35.36 -15.15
CA ASN A 289 7.47 34.62 -14.29
C ASN A 289 7.39 35.22 -12.88
N LEU A 290 6.57 36.27 -12.72
CA LEU A 290 6.22 36.86 -11.42
C LEU A 290 5.70 35.81 -10.40
N SER A 291 5.15 34.69 -10.87
CA SER A 291 4.63 33.62 -10.01
C SER A 291 5.69 32.95 -9.12
N ASN A 292 6.94 32.82 -9.61
CA ASN A 292 8.04 32.27 -8.82
C ASN A 292 8.57 33.28 -7.80
N LEU A 293 8.54 34.58 -8.15
CA LEU A 293 8.85 35.67 -7.23
C LEU A 293 7.83 35.72 -6.09
N PHE A 294 6.53 35.65 -6.40
CA PHE A 294 5.47 35.59 -5.39
C PHE A 294 5.55 34.34 -4.50
N ARG A 295 6.02 33.20 -5.02
CA ARG A 295 6.20 31.98 -4.21
C ARG A 295 7.37 32.09 -3.24
N PHE A 296 8.46 32.73 -3.69
CA PHE A 296 9.59 33.07 -2.85
C PHE A 296 9.18 34.08 -1.77
N PHE A 297 8.53 35.18 -2.15
CA PHE A 297 7.99 36.17 -1.21
C PHE A 297 7.00 35.56 -0.21
N LYS A 298 6.12 34.65 -0.63
CA LYS A 298 5.19 33.98 0.28
C LYS A 298 5.91 33.11 1.30
N THR A 299 6.91 32.35 0.86
CA THR A 299 7.71 31.50 1.77
C THR A 299 8.51 32.37 2.73
N PHE A 300 9.14 33.43 2.21
CA PHE A 300 9.91 34.40 2.97
C PHE A 300 9.05 35.17 4.00
N LEU A 301 7.86 35.62 3.62
CA LEU A 301 6.95 36.33 4.52
C LEU A 301 6.42 35.41 5.62
N VAL A 302 6.09 34.15 5.29
CA VAL A 302 5.64 33.19 6.31
C VAL A 302 6.78 32.84 7.27
N SER A 303 8.00 32.60 6.78
CA SER A 303 9.15 32.33 7.65
C SER A 303 9.55 33.55 8.48
N SER A 304 9.48 34.75 7.90
CA SER A 304 9.77 36.01 8.60
C SER A 304 8.74 36.31 9.68
N LEU A 305 7.45 36.05 9.41
CA LEU A 305 6.38 36.23 10.40
C LEU A 305 6.51 35.23 11.56
N ILE A 306 6.84 33.96 11.27
CA ILE A 306 7.10 32.96 12.32
C ILE A 306 8.32 33.36 13.15
N ALA A 307 9.41 33.79 12.50
CA ALA A 307 10.60 34.26 13.19
C ALA A 307 10.30 35.48 14.05
N ALA A 308 9.53 36.45 13.56
CA ALA A 308 9.14 37.63 14.31
C ALA A 308 8.30 37.30 15.54
N ILE A 309 7.34 36.37 15.43
CA ILE A 309 6.54 35.90 16.57
C ILE A 309 7.43 35.22 17.62
N PHE A 310 8.35 34.36 17.18
CA PHE A 310 9.30 33.69 18.08
C PHE A 310 10.24 34.68 18.77
N SER A 311 10.84 35.60 18.01
CA SER A 311 11.72 36.64 18.53
C SER A 311 10.97 37.56 19.50
N PHE A 312 9.73 37.94 19.20
CA PHE A 312 8.89 38.72 20.10
C PHE A 312 8.58 37.95 21.39
N GLY A 313 8.25 36.66 21.31
CA GLY A 313 8.04 35.82 22.49
C GLY A 313 9.28 35.68 23.36
N ILE A 314 10.44 35.42 22.76
CA ILE A 314 11.73 35.33 23.46
C ILE A 314 12.08 36.66 24.10
N PHE A 315 11.90 37.77 23.40
CA PHE A 315 12.17 39.11 23.92
C PHE A 315 11.29 39.43 25.14
N ASN A 316 9.99 39.16 25.07
CA ASN A 316 9.08 39.36 26.21
C ASN A 316 9.45 38.44 27.38
N TRP A 317 9.84 37.19 27.12
CA TRP A 317 10.28 36.27 28.15
C TRP A 317 11.56 36.74 28.85
N ILE A 318 12.56 37.22 28.09
CA ILE A 318 13.78 37.82 28.64
C ILE A 318 13.45 39.08 29.44
N SER A 319 12.56 39.93 28.94
CA SER A 319 12.09 41.12 29.66
C SER A 319 11.40 40.76 30.97
N LEU A 320 10.65 39.67 31.00
CA LEU A 320 9.96 39.18 32.20
C LEU A 320 10.94 38.62 33.23
N LEU A 321 12.01 37.94 32.78
CA LEU A 321 13.12 37.54 33.64
C LEU A 321 13.87 38.75 34.20
N GLY A 322 14.13 39.78 33.39
CA GLY A 322 14.81 41.00 33.82
C GLY A 322 13.97 41.88 34.77
N ALA A 323 12.64 41.79 34.69
CA ALA A 323 11.71 42.48 35.59
C ALA A 323 11.44 41.72 36.90
N SER A 324 11.99 40.51 37.07
CA SER A 324 11.81 39.75 38.29
C SER A 324 12.61 40.37 39.44
N GLY A 325 11.91 40.80 40.49
CA GLY A 325 12.51 41.52 41.62
C GLY A 325 13.46 40.70 42.50
N SER A 326 13.61 39.39 42.24
CA SER A 326 14.53 38.52 42.98
C SER A 326 15.08 37.39 42.10
N ILE A 327 16.34 37.02 42.34
CA ILE A 327 17.01 35.90 41.63
C ILE A 327 16.28 34.57 41.82
N SER A 328 15.67 34.33 43.00
CA SER A 328 14.91 33.10 43.25
C SER A 328 13.68 32.98 42.36
N THR A 329 12.97 34.09 42.13
CA THR A 329 11.80 34.10 41.23
C THR A 329 12.22 33.93 39.77
N ALA A 330 13.32 34.55 39.34
CA ALA A 330 13.89 34.34 38.01
C ALA A 330 14.20 32.85 37.75
N VAL A 331 14.89 32.20 38.69
CA VAL A 331 15.24 30.78 38.62
C VAL A 331 13.97 29.92 38.58
N GLY A 332 12.97 30.23 39.41
CA GLY A 332 11.68 29.54 39.40
C GLY A 332 10.95 29.63 38.05
N MET A 333 10.97 30.80 37.41
CA MET A 333 10.37 30.99 36.08
C MET A 333 11.09 30.17 35.00
N VAL A 334 12.42 30.08 35.06
CA VAL A 334 13.21 29.24 34.13
C VAL A 334 12.81 27.76 34.29
N PHE A 335 12.76 27.24 35.52
CA PHE A 335 12.32 25.86 35.75
C PHE A 335 10.88 25.59 35.28
N ALA A 336 9.96 26.53 35.53
CA ALA A 336 8.58 26.42 35.06
C ALA A 336 8.50 26.35 33.52
N THR A 337 9.29 27.17 32.81
CA THR A 337 9.32 27.13 31.34
C THR A 337 9.90 25.84 30.78
N ILE A 338 10.95 25.30 31.40
CA ILE A 338 11.55 24.01 31.02
C ILE A 338 10.55 22.88 31.24
N ALA A 339 9.87 22.86 32.39
CA ALA A 339 8.85 21.86 32.69
C ALA A 339 7.68 21.92 31.70
N PHE A 340 7.20 23.13 31.36
CA PHE A 340 6.12 23.32 30.39
C PHE A 340 6.53 22.88 28.96
N LEU A 341 7.74 23.23 28.52
CA LEU A 341 8.29 22.80 27.22
C LEU A 341 8.42 21.28 27.14
N SER A 342 8.96 20.65 28.19
CA SER A 342 9.09 19.20 28.27
C SER A 342 7.72 18.51 28.28
N GLY A 343 6.77 18.99 29.09
CA GLY A 343 5.41 18.48 29.12
C GLY A 343 4.68 18.60 27.78
N THR A 344 4.87 19.72 27.07
CA THR A 344 4.29 19.94 25.74
C THR A 344 4.85 18.94 24.71
N PHE A 345 6.14 18.61 24.78
CA PHE A 345 6.75 17.62 23.91
C PHE A 345 6.12 16.22 24.10
N PHE A 346 5.99 15.78 25.35
CA PHE A 346 5.32 14.51 25.65
C PHE A 346 3.84 14.52 25.30
N PHE A 347 3.14 15.65 25.49
CA PHE A 347 1.76 15.80 25.09
C PHE A 347 1.58 15.66 23.57
N ILE A 348 2.38 16.36 22.76
CA ILE A 348 2.34 16.24 21.29
C ILE A 348 2.68 14.81 20.84
N TYR A 349 3.65 14.16 21.49
CA TYR A 349 3.97 12.76 21.23
C TYR A 349 2.78 11.84 21.54
N SER A 350 2.07 12.11 22.63
CA SER A 350 0.89 11.34 23.05
C SER A 350 -0.35 11.61 22.18
N LEU A 351 -0.44 12.78 21.54
CA LEU A 351 -1.59 13.22 20.75
C LEU A 351 -1.91 12.25 19.61
N LYS A 352 -0.91 11.58 19.05
CA LYS A 352 -1.14 10.54 18.03
C LYS A 352 -1.97 9.38 18.57
N TYR A 353 -1.79 8.98 19.84
CA TYR A 353 -2.55 7.90 20.46
C TYR A 353 -3.98 8.35 20.77
N TYR A 354 -4.17 9.56 21.30
CA TYR A 354 -5.50 10.14 21.52
C TYR A 354 -6.29 10.29 20.23
N LEU A 355 -5.65 10.75 19.15
CA LEU A 355 -6.27 10.85 17.83
C LEU A 355 -6.64 9.46 17.29
N THR A 356 -5.78 8.46 17.50
CA THR A 356 -6.03 7.08 17.07
C THR A 356 -7.23 6.50 17.82
N ILE A 357 -7.30 6.67 19.14
CA ILE A 357 -8.46 6.25 19.95
C ILE A 357 -9.73 6.96 19.46
N ALA A 358 -9.68 8.28 19.25
CA ALA A 358 -10.82 9.04 18.74
C ALA A 358 -11.29 8.56 17.35
N ILE A 359 -10.36 8.20 16.47
CA ILE A 359 -10.66 7.65 15.14
C ILE A 359 -11.27 6.26 15.26
N VAL A 360 -10.70 5.38 16.07
CA VAL A 360 -11.20 4.01 16.31
C VAL A 360 -12.63 4.05 16.87
N LEU A 361 -12.86 4.92 17.86
CA LEU A 361 -14.20 5.18 18.42
C LEU A 361 -15.17 5.71 17.38
N SER A 362 -14.71 6.60 16.49
CA SER A 362 -15.53 7.13 15.41
C SER A 362 -15.95 6.07 14.39
N TYR A 363 -15.17 5.01 14.18
CA TYR A 363 -15.52 3.92 13.26
C TYR A 363 -16.40 2.86 13.90
N SER A 364 -16.16 2.53 15.18
CA SER A 364 -16.97 1.57 15.95
C SER A 364 -18.46 1.94 15.96
N GLN A 365 -18.79 3.24 16.02
CA GLN A 365 -20.18 3.68 16.02
C GLN A 365 -20.84 3.68 14.63
N THR A 366 -20.08 3.66 13.52
CA THR A 366 -20.68 3.79 12.18
C THR A 366 -21.36 2.53 11.66
N ASP A 367 -20.99 1.35 12.17
CA ASP A 367 -21.61 0.09 11.75
C ASP A 367 -22.82 -0.31 12.63
N LEU A 368 -22.99 0.31 13.81
CA LEU A 368 -24.15 0.08 14.70
C LEU A 368 -25.44 0.80 14.25
N PHE A 369 -25.37 1.80 13.37
CA PHE A 369 -26.53 2.60 12.94
C PHE A 369 -27.05 2.28 11.54
N LYS A 370 -26.62 1.18 10.91
CA LYS A 370 -27.11 0.79 9.58
C LYS A 370 -28.47 0.10 9.57
N GLU A 371 -29.04 -0.19 10.74
CA GLU A 371 -30.29 -0.93 10.86
C GLU A 371 -31.33 -0.17 11.71
N SER A 372 -31.48 1.13 11.46
CA SER A 372 -32.72 1.82 11.81
C SER A 372 -33.07 2.87 10.77
N ASP A 373 -34.09 2.56 9.98
CA ASP A 373 -34.83 3.55 9.22
C ASP A 373 -35.48 4.53 10.19
N LYS A 374 -34.99 5.77 10.22
CA LYS A 374 -35.78 7.00 10.08
C LYS A 374 -34.87 8.22 10.26
N VAL A 375 -35.19 9.22 9.45
CA VAL A 375 -34.58 10.55 9.34
C VAL A 375 -34.10 11.10 10.68
N GLY A 376 -32.79 11.08 10.89
CA GLY A 376 -32.13 11.62 12.08
C GLY A 376 -30.77 12.21 11.72
N ARG A 377 -30.72 13.53 11.70
CA ARG A 377 -29.58 14.40 11.33
C ARG A 377 -28.25 13.91 11.91
N LYS A 378 -27.27 13.61 11.06
CA LYS A 378 -25.87 13.29 11.44
C LYS A 378 -25.30 14.39 12.36
N LYS A 379 -25.33 14.18 13.67
CA LYS A 379 -24.56 14.99 14.63
C LYS A 379 -23.17 14.37 14.71
N GLY A 380 -22.18 15.09 14.20
CA GLY A 380 -20.79 14.66 14.21
C GLY A 380 -20.22 14.64 15.62
N LEU A 381 -19.36 13.64 15.87
CA LEU A 381 -18.58 13.40 17.08
C LEU A 381 -17.89 14.66 17.64
N PHE A 382 -17.53 15.60 16.75
CA PHE A 382 -16.92 16.89 17.08
C PHE A 382 -17.82 17.78 17.97
N ASN A 383 -19.14 17.78 17.76
CA ASN A 383 -20.06 18.56 18.60
C ASN A 383 -20.31 17.92 19.98
N TRP A 384 -20.12 16.61 20.09
CA TRP A 384 -20.22 15.87 21.35
C TRP A 384 -18.96 16.05 22.21
N ILE A 385 -17.77 15.90 21.61
CA ILE A 385 -16.47 16.13 22.29
C ILE A 385 -16.33 17.58 22.78
N LEU A 386 -16.82 18.56 22.01
CA LEU A 386 -16.69 19.98 22.36
C LEU A 386 -17.76 20.49 23.34
N GLY A 387 -18.68 19.65 23.83
CA GLY A 387 -19.73 20.09 24.75
C GLY A 387 -20.69 21.15 24.18
N LEU A 388 -20.73 21.34 22.86
CA LEU A 388 -21.56 22.34 22.18
C LEU A 388 -23.02 21.88 22.02
N GLY A 389 -23.38 20.73 22.57
CA GLY A 389 -24.73 20.18 22.58
C GLY A 389 -25.54 20.58 23.81
N ASN A 390 -25.62 21.88 24.12
CA ASN A 390 -26.52 22.34 25.19
C ASN A 390 -27.96 22.50 24.69
N GLY A 391 -28.89 22.00 25.51
CA GLY A 391 -30.30 21.78 25.20
C GLY A 391 -31.14 23.04 24.98
N LYS A 392 -32.31 22.80 24.40
CA LYS A 392 -33.47 23.69 24.56
C LYS A 392 -34.63 22.88 25.14
N LYS A 393 -35.04 23.32 26.33
CA LYS A 393 -36.25 22.95 27.06
C LYS A 393 -37.52 23.38 26.32
N GLY A 394 -38.60 22.66 26.60
CA GLY A 394 -39.91 23.24 26.89
C GLY A 394 -40.84 23.48 25.70
N GLY A 395 -42.01 22.86 25.78
CA GLY A 395 -43.16 23.10 24.91
C GLY A 395 -44.27 22.10 25.20
N GLU A 396 -45.11 22.43 26.18
CA GLU A 396 -46.41 21.82 26.50
C GLU A 396 -47.26 21.58 25.26
N TYR A 397 -48.05 20.50 25.25
CA TYR A 397 -49.47 20.53 24.88
C TYR A 397 -50.20 19.35 25.53
N GLU A 398 -51.29 19.70 26.22
CA GLU A 398 -52.22 18.89 27.00
C GLU A 398 -53.16 18.02 26.15
N ASP A 399 -53.67 16.99 26.83
CA ASP A 399 -55.00 16.40 26.81
C ASP A 399 -55.58 15.71 25.56
N GLY A 400 -56.10 14.50 25.79
CA GLY A 400 -57.16 13.95 24.93
C GLY A 400 -57.35 12.44 24.97
N HIS A 401 -58.12 11.99 25.96
CA HIS A 401 -58.98 10.79 25.96
C HIS A 401 -58.39 9.37 26.04
N GLY A 402 -58.92 8.67 27.05
CA GLY A 402 -58.64 7.29 27.37
C GLY A 402 -59.47 6.29 26.58
N GLY A 403 -58.99 5.05 26.66
CA GLY A 403 -59.63 3.82 26.23
C GLY A 403 -58.86 2.67 26.83
N GLU A 404 -59.41 2.08 27.90
CA GLU A 404 -58.88 0.88 28.53
C GLU A 404 -59.00 -0.32 27.59
N VAL A 405 -57.90 -1.07 27.38
CA VAL A 405 -57.95 -2.51 27.10
C VAL A 405 -56.73 -3.19 27.74
N PHE A 406 -57.05 -4.27 28.46
CA PHE A 406 -56.19 -5.22 29.17
C PHE A 406 -54.93 -5.68 28.42
N GLY A 407 -53.85 -5.84 29.17
CA GLY A 407 -52.66 -6.56 28.72
C GLY A 407 -51.49 -6.42 29.70
N SER A 408 -51.35 -7.40 30.57
CA SER A 408 -50.16 -7.69 31.38
C SER A 408 -48.89 -7.46 30.57
N ASP A 409 -47.96 -6.65 31.09
CA ASP A 409 -46.52 -6.92 31.06
C ASP A 409 -45.77 -5.92 31.94
N ASN A 410 -45.00 -6.45 32.89
CA ASN A 410 -44.08 -5.72 33.74
C ASN A 410 -43.02 -5.02 32.88
N LYS A 411 -43.30 -3.78 32.49
CA LYS A 411 -42.31 -2.91 31.88
C LYS A 411 -41.40 -2.37 32.98
N SER A 412 -40.38 -3.16 33.30
CA SER A 412 -39.27 -2.69 34.10
C SER A 412 -38.68 -1.44 33.45
N MET A 413 -38.53 -0.45 34.31
CA MET A 413 -37.87 0.83 34.09
C MET A 413 -36.52 0.61 33.37
N ARG A 414 -36.49 0.72 32.03
CA ARG A 414 -35.23 0.87 31.31
C ARG A 414 -34.73 2.27 31.54
N SER A 415 -33.98 2.43 32.63
CA SER A 415 -32.97 3.46 32.74
C SER A 415 -32.23 3.55 31.41
N SER A 416 -32.17 4.75 30.84
CA SER A 416 -31.26 5.09 29.76
C SER A 416 -29.84 4.78 30.23
N ALA A 417 -29.40 3.54 30.00
CA ALA A 417 -28.04 3.12 30.26
C ALA A 417 -27.13 3.96 29.35
N PRO A 418 -26.01 4.48 29.87
CA PRO A 418 -25.04 5.15 29.03
C PRO A 418 -24.62 4.15 27.96
N VAL A 419 -24.68 4.57 26.69
CA VAL A 419 -24.24 3.75 25.55
C VAL A 419 -22.75 3.46 25.76
N GLY A 420 -22.47 2.31 26.37
CA GLY A 420 -21.14 1.81 26.64
C GLY A 420 -20.44 1.40 25.35
N LEU A 421 -19.12 1.26 25.44
CA LEU A 421 -18.24 0.75 24.40
C LEU A 421 -18.47 -0.75 24.09
N GLU A 422 -19.40 -1.37 24.81
CA GLU A 422 -19.75 -2.78 24.66
C GLU A 422 -20.81 -2.91 23.57
N PRO A 423 -20.52 -3.63 22.47
CA PRO A 423 -21.55 -4.02 21.54
C PRO A 423 -22.55 -4.91 22.26
N ASN A 424 -23.84 -4.60 22.10
CA ASN A 424 -24.90 -5.45 22.60
C ASN A 424 -24.88 -6.77 21.82
N LEU A 425 -24.35 -7.82 22.46
CA LEU A 425 -24.27 -9.18 21.93
C LEU A 425 -25.39 -10.10 22.43
N GLU A 426 -26.37 -9.57 23.17
CA GLU A 426 -27.50 -10.34 23.71
C GLU A 426 -28.33 -11.00 22.60
N HIS A 427 -28.36 -10.39 21.41
CA HIS A 427 -29.10 -10.87 20.25
C HIS A 427 -28.35 -11.93 19.44
N VAL A 428 -27.08 -12.20 19.75
CA VAL A 428 -26.23 -13.14 19.00
C VAL A 428 -26.32 -14.53 19.64
N ILE A 429 -27.13 -15.39 19.03
CA ILE A 429 -27.28 -16.79 19.44
C ILE A 429 -26.26 -17.65 18.70
N LEU A 430 -25.40 -18.35 19.45
CA LEU A 430 -24.44 -19.31 18.90
C LEU A 430 -25.16 -20.57 18.43
N LYS A 431 -24.96 -20.96 17.17
CA LYS A 431 -25.56 -22.18 16.59
C LYS A 431 -24.74 -23.45 16.83
N ARG A 432 -23.44 -23.29 17.10
CA ARG A 432 -22.48 -24.36 17.38
C ARG A 432 -21.39 -23.87 18.32
N PHE A 433 -20.74 -24.80 19.01
CA PHE A 433 -19.63 -24.54 19.93
C PHE A 433 -18.37 -25.21 19.40
N PRO A 434 -17.51 -24.49 18.65
CA PRO A 434 -16.25 -25.04 18.13
C PRO A 434 -15.27 -25.39 19.25
N PHE A 435 -14.33 -26.31 18.98
CA PHE A 435 -13.28 -26.64 19.93
C PHE A 435 -12.23 -25.51 20.00
N ILE A 436 -11.89 -25.09 21.22
CA ILE A 436 -10.98 -23.96 21.47
C ILE A 436 -9.74 -24.46 22.23
N SER A 437 -8.55 -24.02 21.81
CA SER A 437 -7.32 -24.22 22.57
C SER A 437 -6.87 -22.91 23.21
N VAL A 438 -6.74 -22.90 24.54
CA VAL A 438 -6.36 -21.73 25.33
C VAL A 438 -4.89 -21.83 25.71
N HIS A 439 -4.06 -20.90 25.27
CA HIS A 439 -2.62 -20.91 25.53
C HIS A 439 -2.25 -19.82 26.56
N ILE A 440 -1.52 -20.21 27.60
CA ILE A 440 -1.04 -19.29 28.63
C ILE A 440 0.46 -19.50 28.82
N PRO A 441 1.32 -18.57 28.36
CA PRO A 441 2.75 -18.66 28.56
C PRO A 441 3.15 -18.14 29.94
N PHE A 442 3.91 -18.93 30.69
CA PHE A 442 4.45 -18.59 32.00
C PHE A 442 5.96 -18.41 31.97
N TYR A 443 6.45 -17.41 32.71
CA TYR A 443 7.87 -17.26 33.03
C TYR A 443 8.06 -16.57 34.39
N ASN A 444 8.40 -17.36 35.41
CA ASN A 444 8.67 -16.92 36.78
C ASN A 444 7.50 -16.12 37.40
N GLU A 445 6.32 -16.74 37.47
CA GLU A 445 5.02 -16.11 37.77
C GLU A 445 4.29 -16.78 38.94
N LYS A 446 5.03 -17.22 39.96
CA LYS A 446 4.52 -17.99 41.10
C LYS A 446 3.32 -17.38 41.83
N ASN A 447 3.19 -16.05 41.85
CA ASN A 447 2.10 -15.36 42.55
C ASN A 447 0.78 -15.33 41.76
N VAL A 448 0.83 -15.57 40.44
CA VAL A 448 -0.33 -15.45 39.55
C VAL A 448 -0.73 -16.77 38.89
N VAL A 449 0.19 -17.72 38.79
CA VAL A 449 -0.03 -19.02 38.13
C VAL A 449 -1.26 -19.76 38.64
N GLY A 450 -1.46 -19.85 39.97
CA GLY A 450 -2.60 -20.56 40.55
C GLY A 450 -3.95 -19.97 40.16
N ARG A 451 -4.09 -18.63 40.22
CA ARG A 451 -5.33 -17.94 39.83
C ARG A 451 -5.59 -18.03 38.33
N ALA A 452 -4.54 -17.96 37.52
CA ALA A 452 -4.64 -18.04 36.06
C ALA A 452 -5.10 -19.43 35.60
N ILE A 453 -4.51 -20.49 36.14
CA ILE A 453 -4.90 -21.87 35.81
C ILE A 453 -6.33 -22.16 36.24
N LYS A 454 -6.71 -21.73 37.45
CA LYS A 454 -8.07 -21.92 37.97
C LYS A 454 -9.10 -21.22 37.08
N ALA A 455 -8.83 -19.97 36.67
CA ALA A 455 -9.72 -19.25 35.76
C ALA A 455 -9.80 -19.91 34.38
N ALA A 456 -8.66 -20.28 33.78
CA ALA A 456 -8.63 -20.91 32.47
C ALA A 456 -9.33 -22.28 32.42
N THR A 457 -9.27 -23.05 33.51
CA THR A 457 -9.92 -24.36 33.61
C THR A 457 -11.41 -24.29 34.00
N SER A 458 -11.93 -23.10 34.31
CA SER A 458 -13.31 -22.90 34.80
C SER A 458 -14.21 -22.04 33.92
N PHE A 459 -13.88 -21.81 32.65
CA PHE A 459 -14.74 -21.10 31.71
C PHE A 459 -16.16 -21.69 31.63
N ASP A 460 -17.17 -20.83 31.55
CA ASP A 460 -18.57 -21.19 31.28
C ASP A 460 -18.78 -21.27 29.77
N TYR A 461 -18.15 -22.28 29.16
CA TYR A 461 -18.25 -22.54 27.73
C TYR A 461 -18.95 -23.88 27.52
N PRO A 462 -20.09 -23.92 26.80
CA PRO A 462 -20.85 -25.16 26.59
C PRO A 462 -20.14 -26.22 25.73
N GLY A 463 -19.10 -25.84 24.98
CA GLY A 463 -18.32 -26.75 24.16
C GLY A 463 -17.05 -27.27 24.84
N ASP A 464 -16.42 -28.26 24.22
CA ASP A 464 -15.14 -28.79 24.68
C ASP A 464 -13.99 -27.83 24.36
N TYR A 465 -13.00 -27.76 25.25
CA TYR A 465 -11.81 -26.93 25.06
C TYR A 465 -10.60 -27.51 25.79
N GLU A 466 -9.42 -27.06 25.41
CA GLU A 466 -8.18 -27.41 26.09
C GLU A 466 -7.45 -26.17 26.57
N VAL A 467 -6.58 -26.35 27.58
CA VAL A 467 -5.71 -25.30 28.12
C VAL A 467 -4.27 -25.80 28.04
N ILE A 468 -3.41 -25.09 27.32
CA ILE A 468 -1.98 -25.35 27.22
C ILE A 468 -1.22 -24.28 28.00
N LEU A 469 -0.59 -24.69 29.10
CA LEU A 469 0.30 -23.85 29.89
C LEU A 469 1.72 -24.00 29.32
N CYS A 470 2.24 -22.95 28.70
CA CYS A 470 3.57 -22.94 28.11
C CYS A 470 4.59 -22.42 29.12
N ASP A 471 5.24 -23.31 29.85
CA ASP A 471 6.09 -22.98 30.99
C ASP A 471 7.58 -22.99 30.61
N ASP A 472 8.18 -21.80 30.63
CA ASP A 472 9.63 -21.59 30.48
C ASP A 472 10.29 -21.25 31.86
N SER A 473 9.58 -21.44 32.97
CA SER A 473 10.01 -21.00 34.31
C SER A 473 11.09 -21.90 34.91
N THR A 474 11.91 -21.32 35.78
CA THR A 474 12.93 -22.04 36.55
C THR A 474 12.71 -21.96 38.06
N ASP A 475 11.61 -21.35 38.49
CA ASP A 475 11.23 -21.11 39.88
C ASP A 475 10.13 -22.08 40.34
N GLU A 476 9.44 -21.76 41.43
CA GLU A 476 8.38 -22.60 41.99
C GLU A 476 7.14 -22.72 41.07
N THR A 477 7.02 -21.90 40.01
CA THR A 477 5.88 -21.90 39.07
C THR A 477 5.63 -23.28 38.48
N THR A 478 6.70 -23.96 38.04
CA THR A 478 6.61 -25.31 37.46
C THR A 478 6.06 -26.33 38.46
N GLN A 479 6.44 -26.21 39.74
CA GLN A 479 5.96 -27.12 40.77
C GLN A 479 4.47 -26.89 41.06
N ILE A 480 4.05 -25.63 41.16
CA ILE A 480 2.64 -25.26 41.39
C ILE A 480 1.74 -25.80 40.27
N ILE A 481 2.20 -25.74 39.01
CA ILE A 481 1.47 -26.32 37.87
C ILE A 481 1.32 -27.84 38.03
N ARG A 482 2.41 -28.53 38.35
CA ARG A 482 2.39 -29.99 38.51
C ARG A 482 1.49 -30.42 39.67
N ASP A 483 1.56 -29.73 40.81
CA ASP A 483 0.73 -30.00 41.97
C ASP A 483 -0.76 -29.86 41.62
N TYR A 484 -1.13 -28.79 40.91
CA TYR A 484 -2.50 -28.59 40.41
C TYR A 484 -2.96 -29.70 39.46
N MET A 485 -2.08 -30.16 38.57
CA MET A 485 -2.40 -31.27 37.65
C MET A 485 -2.60 -32.59 38.41
N HIS A 486 -1.80 -32.86 39.44
CA HIS A 486 -1.93 -34.04 40.28
C HIS A 486 -3.22 -34.02 41.12
N GLU A 487 -3.56 -32.87 41.71
CA GLU A 487 -4.81 -32.67 42.44
C GLU A 487 -6.03 -32.89 41.53
N SER A 488 -6.02 -32.26 40.35
CA SER A 488 -7.09 -32.37 39.35
C SER A 488 -7.24 -33.79 38.80
N GLY A 489 -6.14 -34.52 38.63
CA GLY A 489 -6.17 -35.92 38.17
C GLY A 489 -6.62 -36.91 39.24
N SER A 490 -6.33 -36.63 40.51
CA SER A 490 -6.70 -37.50 41.64
C SER A 490 -8.19 -37.45 41.97
N ALA A 491 -8.82 -36.28 41.82
CA ALA A 491 -10.26 -36.09 42.04
C ALA A 491 -11.15 -36.88 41.05
N ASN A 492 -10.63 -37.24 39.88
CA ASN A 492 -11.41 -37.85 38.78
C ASN A 492 -11.23 -39.38 38.63
N ASN A 493 -10.78 -40.10 39.67
CA ASN A 493 -10.57 -41.57 39.68
C ASN A 493 -9.61 -42.11 38.58
N LYS A 494 -8.30 -42.15 38.92
CA LYS A 494 -7.23 -43.00 38.36
C LYS A 494 -6.79 -42.77 36.91
N THR A 495 -6.20 -41.61 36.62
CA THR A 495 -5.19 -41.54 35.55
C THR A 495 -4.07 -40.58 35.95
N SER A 496 -2.86 -41.09 36.14
CA SER A 496 -1.66 -40.25 36.27
C SER A 496 -1.51 -39.39 34.99
N PRO A 497 -0.96 -38.16 35.08
CA PRO A 497 -0.78 -37.31 33.91
C PRO A 497 0.00 -38.04 32.81
N SER A 498 -0.56 -38.15 31.61
CA SER A 498 0.18 -38.74 30.49
C SER A 498 1.27 -37.78 30.07
N THR A 499 2.52 -38.26 30.08
CA THR A 499 3.70 -37.43 29.84
C THR A 499 4.40 -37.87 28.56
N ILE A 500 4.61 -36.93 27.64
CA ILE A 500 5.33 -37.11 26.39
C ILE A 500 6.58 -36.24 26.43
N LYS A 501 7.75 -36.81 26.19
CA LYS A 501 9.03 -36.08 26.17
C LYS A 501 9.63 -36.12 24.78
N ASN A 502 10.10 -34.97 24.31
CA ASN A 502 10.89 -34.86 23.08
C ASN A 502 12.29 -34.35 23.41
N GLU A 503 13.23 -35.29 23.55
CA GLU A 503 14.61 -34.99 23.92
C GLU A 503 15.36 -34.16 22.87
N LYS A 504 15.01 -34.30 21.58
CA LYS A 504 15.69 -33.58 20.49
C LYS A 504 15.34 -32.10 20.46
N GLU A 505 14.10 -31.76 20.78
CA GLU A 505 13.60 -30.38 20.78
C GLU A 505 13.56 -29.75 22.18
N GLY A 506 13.83 -30.54 23.23
CA GLY A 506 14.00 -30.05 24.60
C GLY A 506 12.68 -29.61 25.24
N TRP A 507 11.62 -30.41 25.11
CA TRP A 507 10.34 -30.13 25.76
C TRP A 507 9.64 -31.38 26.28
N GLU A 508 8.81 -31.18 27.30
CA GLU A 508 7.99 -32.17 27.97
C GLU A 508 6.54 -31.69 28.02
N LEU A 509 5.61 -32.55 27.64
CA LEU A 509 4.18 -32.29 27.65
C LEU A 509 3.49 -33.28 28.60
N ALA A 510 2.97 -32.78 29.71
CA ALA A 510 2.07 -33.53 30.57
C ALA A 510 0.62 -33.16 30.25
N SER A 511 -0.31 -34.11 30.28
CA SER A 511 -1.74 -33.84 30.06
C SER A 511 -2.65 -34.56 31.06
N VAL A 512 -3.73 -33.89 31.45
CA VAL A 512 -4.73 -34.38 32.40
C VAL A 512 -6.12 -33.84 32.05
N LYS A 513 -7.17 -34.65 32.25
CA LYS A 513 -8.56 -34.17 32.15
C LYS A 513 -9.00 -33.59 33.50
N VAL A 514 -9.34 -32.32 33.52
CA VAL A 514 -9.74 -31.61 34.76
C VAL A 514 -11.23 -31.82 35.05
N ARG A 515 -12.06 -31.78 33.99
CA ARG A 515 -13.50 -32.05 34.04
C ARG A 515 -13.98 -32.53 32.66
N PRO A 516 -15.22 -33.04 32.52
CA PRO A 516 -15.76 -33.39 31.21
C PRO A 516 -15.60 -32.24 30.21
N GLY A 517 -15.07 -32.54 29.03
CA GLY A 517 -14.83 -31.55 27.97
C GLY A 517 -13.61 -30.63 28.15
N VAL A 518 -12.89 -30.68 29.28
CA VAL A 518 -11.73 -29.79 29.54
C VAL A 518 -10.46 -30.56 29.81
N THR A 519 -9.48 -30.37 28.92
CA THR A 519 -8.15 -30.98 29.04
C THR A 519 -7.10 -29.92 29.37
N LEU A 520 -6.30 -30.16 30.40
CA LEU A 520 -5.17 -29.32 30.79
C LEU A 520 -3.86 -29.98 30.33
N LYS A 521 -3.03 -29.21 29.62
CA LYS A 521 -1.72 -29.60 29.13
C LYS A 521 -0.65 -28.67 29.72
N HIS A 522 0.41 -29.21 30.28
CA HIS A 522 1.59 -28.47 30.73
C HIS A 522 2.74 -28.77 29.78
N LEU A 523 3.12 -27.76 29.00
CA LEU A 523 4.27 -27.78 28.12
C LEU A 523 5.44 -27.11 28.84
N HIS A 524 6.38 -27.90 29.35
CA HIS A 524 7.60 -27.40 29.96
C HIS A 524 8.76 -27.51 28.97
N ARG A 525 9.56 -26.44 28.85
CA ARG A 525 10.71 -26.41 27.93
C ARG A 525 12.01 -26.33 28.69
N THR A 526 13.02 -27.07 28.24
CA THR A 526 14.36 -27.03 28.84
C THR A 526 15.17 -25.80 28.42
N THR A 527 14.79 -25.16 27.29
CA THR A 527 15.46 -23.96 26.80
C THR A 527 14.46 -22.86 26.46
N ARG A 528 14.77 -21.62 26.86
CA ARG A 528 13.96 -20.41 26.57
C ARG A 528 14.23 -19.82 25.18
N SER A 529 14.60 -20.65 24.21
CA SER A 529 14.88 -20.18 22.84
C SER A 529 13.65 -19.52 22.21
N GLY A 530 13.78 -18.28 21.73
CA GLY A 530 12.64 -17.54 21.16
C GLY A 530 11.60 -17.05 22.16
N PHE A 531 11.87 -17.15 23.48
CA PHE A 531 11.02 -16.62 24.55
C PHE A 531 9.54 -17.06 24.43
N LYS A 532 8.61 -16.18 24.83
CA LYS A 532 7.14 -16.38 24.74
C LYS A 532 6.68 -16.80 23.35
N GLY A 533 7.24 -16.22 22.29
CA GLY A 533 6.91 -16.57 20.91
C GLY A 533 7.34 -17.99 20.52
N GLY A 534 8.50 -18.44 21.01
CA GLY A 534 8.98 -19.81 20.84
C GLY A 534 8.08 -20.82 21.55
N ALA A 535 7.67 -20.51 22.78
CA ALA A 535 6.81 -21.37 23.59
C ALA A 535 5.43 -21.57 22.93
N LEU A 536 4.80 -20.47 22.50
CA LEU A 536 3.50 -20.50 21.82
C LEU A 536 3.57 -21.21 20.47
N LYS A 537 4.70 -21.11 19.75
CA LYS A 537 4.90 -21.82 18.49
C LYS A 537 4.91 -23.34 18.66
N ILE A 538 5.56 -23.84 19.72
CA ILE A 538 5.55 -25.28 20.04
C ILE A 538 4.14 -25.69 20.48
N ALA A 539 3.47 -24.88 21.31
CA ALA A 539 2.09 -25.16 21.72
C ALA A 539 1.14 -25.33 20.53
N LEU A 540 1.25 -24.48 19.50
CA LEU A 540 0.49 -24.61 18.26
C LEU A 540 0.70 -25.94 17.51
N THR A 541 1.82 -26.62 17.70
CA THR A 541 2.07 -27.95 17.13
C THR A 541 1.50 -29.10 17.97
N LEU A 542 1.14 -28.81 19.23
CA LEU A 542 0.67 -29.77 20.24
C LEU A 542 -0.82 -29.60 20.58
N VAL A 543 -1.52 -28.70 19.88
CA VAL A 543 -2.97 -28.54 19.99
C VAL A 543 -3.70 -29.79 19.55
N ASP A 544 -4.90 -30.00 20.07
CA ASP A 544 -5.76 -31.06 19.56
C ASP A 544 -6.08 -30.83 18.06
N PRO A 545 -5.98 -31.84 17.18
CA PRO A 545 -6.33 -31.71 15.76
C PRO A 545 -7.73 -31.19 15.47
N VAL A 546 -8.70 -31.30 16.40
CA VAL A 546 -10.05 -30.76 16.21
C VAL A 546 -10.16 -29.26 16.54
N THR A 547 -9.09 -28.64 17.04
CA THR A 547 -9.05 -27.23 17.42
C THR A 547 -9.35 -26.32 16.23
N GLU A 548 -10.40 -25.52 16.34
CA GLU A 548 -10.77 -24.53 15.32
C GLU A 548 -10.27 -23.12 15.67
N PHE A 549 -10.17 -22.81 16.97
CA PHE A 549 -9.74 -21.50 17.47
C PHE A 549 -8.67 -21.63 18.53
N VAL A 550 -7.73 -20.68 18.53
CA VAL A 550 -6.73 -20.55 19.58
C VAL A 550 -6.94 -19.22 20.28
N SER A 551 -7.09 -19.25 21.60
CA SER A 551 -7.13 -18.08 22.46
C SER A 551 -5.83 -17.98 23.25
N ILE A 552 -5.24 -16.79 23.36
CA ILE A 552 -3.97 -16.60 24.05
C ILE A 552 -4.20 -15.57 25.16
N PHE A 553 -3.83 -15.92 26.38
CA PHE A 553 -3.87 -15.01 27.53
C PHE A 553 -2.48 -14.83 28.11
N ASP A 554 -2.23 -13.64 28.63
CA ASP A 554 -1.04 -13.37 29.44
C ASP A 554 -1.27 -13.92 30.85
N ALA A 555 -0.21 -14.35 31.53
CA ALA A 555 -0.31 -15.06 32.81
C ALA A 555 -0.74 -14.16 33.98
N ASP A 556 -0.57 -12.84 33.85
CA ASP A 556 -1.08 -11.85 34.81
C ASP A 556 -2.58 -11.56 34.59
N PHE A 557 -3.12 -11.88 33.42
CA PHE A 557 -4.51 -11.67 33.07
C PHE A 557 -5.40 -12.83 33.52
N VAL A 558 -6.43 -12.53 34.31
CA VAL A 558 -7.42 -13.50 34.77
C VAL A 558 -8.70 -13.28 33.96
N PRO A 559 -9.01 -14.13 32.97
CA PRO A 559 -10.17 -13.93 32.12
C PRO A 559 -11.48 -14.21 32.87
N TYR A 560 -12.57 -13.54 32.46
CA TYR A 560 -13.91 -13.79 33.01
C TYR A 560 -14.45 -15.16 32.53
N PRO A 561 -15.37 -15.81 33.29
CA PRO A 561 -15.86 -17.13 32.95
C PRO A 561 -16.53 -17.24 31.57
N ASP A 562 -17.21 -16.19 31.11
CA ASP A 562 -17.94 -16.11 29.83
C ASP A 562 -17.06 -15.66 28.64
N THR A 563 -15.76 -15.43 28.87
CA THR A 563 -14.84 -14.85 27.86
C THR A 563 -14.83 -15.63 26.54
N LEU A 564 -14.82 -16.96 26.58
CA LEU A 564 -14.79 -17.78 25.36
C LEU A 564 -16.10 -17.67 24.56
N GLU A 565 -17.24 -17.71 25.24
CA GLU A 565 -18.55 -17.52 24.61
C GLU A 565 -18.65 -16.14 23.98
N LEU A 566 -18.19 -15.11 24.70
CA LEU A 566 -18.18 -13.73 24.22
C LEU A 566 -17.34 -13.60 22.94
N PHE A 567 -16.13 -14.16 22.93
CA PHE A 567 -15.29 -14.19 21.72
C PHE A 567 -16.00 -14.86 20.54
N MET A 568 -16.69 -15.98 20.76
CA MET A 568 -17.44 -16.65 19.70
C MET A 568 -18.60 -15.78 19.18
N LYS A 569 -19.33 -15.09 20.07
CA LYS A 569 -20.40 -14.16 19.66
C LYS A 569 -19.84 -13.01 18.83
N TYR A 570 -18.70 -12.46 19.21
CA TYR A 570 -17.99 -11.44 18.44
C TYR A 570 -17.59 -11.95 17.06
N PHE A 571 -16.95 -13.12 16.97
CA PHE A 571 -16.55 -13.70 15.70
C PHE A 571 -17.76 -13.98 14.80
N GLN A 572 -18.85 -14.50 15.35
CA GLN A 572 -20.09 -14.74 14.59
C GLN A 572 -20.72 -13.42 14.09
N ALA A 573 -20.76 -12.37 14.92
CA ALA A 573 -21.29 -11.07 14.54
C ALA A 573 -20.45 -10.41 13.44
N GLN A 574 -19.12 -10.56 13.48
CA GLN A 574 -18.22 -9.94 12.51
C GLN A 574 -18.08 -10.74 11.20
N ALA A 575 -17.95 -12.07 11.29
CA ALA A 575 -17.76 -12.94 10.13
C ALA A 575 -19.09 -13.42 9.50
N GLY A 576 -20.22 -13.22 10.19
CA GLY A 576 -21.56 -13.66 9.78
C GLY A 576 -21.82 -15.15 10.02
N THR A 577 -20.78 -15.98 10.16
CA THR A 577 -20.86 -17.39 10.52
C THR A 577 -19.64 -17.79 11.36
N LEU A 578 -19.74 -18.90 12.09
CA LEU A 578 -18.57 -19.56 12.69
C LEU A 578 -17.93 -20.57 11.73
N GLU A 579 -18.51 -20.81 10.56
CA GLU A 579 -18.00 -21.74 9.55
C GLU A 579 -16.92 -21.07 8.70
N PHE A 580 -15.68 -21.17 9.15
CA PHE A 580 -14.55 -20.85 8.31
C PHE A 580 -14.39 -22.00 7.32
N LYS A 581 -14.87 -21.83 6.07
CA LYS A 581 -14.55 -22.76 4.98
C LYS A 581 -13.04 -22.93 4.94
N GLY A 582 -12.57 -24.10 5.38
CA GLY A 582 -11.19 -24.50 5.22
C GLY A 582 -10.80 -24.27 3.77
N ASN A 583 -9.70 -23.54 3.57
CA ASN A 583 -8.96 -23.66 2.32
C ASN A 583 -8.64 -25.15 2.19
N SER A 584 -9.37 -25.84 1.32
CA SER A 584 -9.20 -27.24 0.94
C SER A 584 -7.90 -27.45 0.12
N ASP A 585 -6.85 -26.69 0.42
CA ASP A 585 -5.51 -26.79 -0.18
C ASP A 585 -4.46 -27.26 0.84
N TYR A 586 -4.80 -27.42 2.13
CA TYR A 586 -3.96 -28.13 3.10
C TYR A 586 -4.46 -29.56 3.26
N GLN A 587 -4.18 -30.40 2.26
CA GLN A 587 -4.09 -31.84 2.50
C GLN A 587 -2.90 -32.07 3.44
N TYR A 588 -3.18 -32.60 4.64
CA TYR A 588 -2.18 -33.24 5.47
C TYR A 588 -1.59 -34.41 4.67
N ASN A 589 -0.44 -34.19 4.04
CA ASN A 589 0.29 -35.22 3.35
C ASN A 589 1.15 -35.95 4.40
N THR A 590 0.69 -37.11 4.85
CA THR A 590 1.34 -37.94 5.88
C THR A 590 2.60 -38.65 5.39
N ASN A 591 3.05 -38.41 4.16
CA ASN A 591 4.28 -39.02 3.64
C ASN A 591 5.05 -38.02 2.79
N THR A 592 6.20 -37.54 3.30
CA THR A 592 7.50 -37.42 2.60
C THR A 592 8.37 -36.27 3.14
N ASN A 593 9.61 -36.62 3.39
CA ASN A 593 10.73 -35.76 3.76
C ASN A 593 10.95 -34.57 2.79
N LEU A 594 11.37 -33.43 3.35
CA LEU A 594 12.28 -32.42 2.78
C LEU A 594 12.17 -32.11 1.26
N ARG A 595 11.47 -31.01 0.89
CA ARG A 595 12.05 -29.84 0.17
C ARG A 595 11.02 -28.81 -0.34
N ARG A 596 11.50 -27.55 -0.30
CA ARG A 596 11.04 -26.30 -0.96
C ARG A 596 9.77 -25.63 -0.41
N LEU A 597 10.02 -24.81 0.61
CA LEU A 597 9.23 -23.64 0.99
C LEU A 597 8.88 -22.80 -0.25
N THR A 598 7.59 -22.59 -0.48
CA THR A 598 7.08 -21.67 -1.50
C THR A 598 6.76 -20.30 -0.89
N ASP A 599 6.95 -19.26 -1.69
CA ASP A 599 7.05 -17.83 -1.33
C ASP A 599 5.87 -17.22 -0.54
N LYS A 600 4.75 -17.94 -0.32
CA LYS A 600 3.63 -17.48 0.51
C LYS A 600 3.84 -17.68 2.02
N GLN A 601 4.60 -18.69 2.44
CA GLN A 601 4.97 -18.87 3.86
C GLN A 601 6.05 -17.86 4.30
N LEU A 602 6.80 -17.28 3.36
CA LEU A 602 7.76 -16.22 3.63
C LEU A 602 7.08 -14.90 4.03
N LEU A 603 5.88 -14.64 3.49
CA LEU A 603 5.10 -13.44 3.81
C LEU A 603 4.51 -13.49 5.24
N LEU A 604 4.09 -14.69 5.68
CA LEU A 604 3.58 -14.91 7.04
C LEU A 604 4.71 -14.87 8.08
N LYS A 605 5.90 -15.40 7.73
CA LYS A 605 7.11 -15.23 8.57
C LYS A 605 7.55 -13.77 8.66
N ALA A 606 7.45 -12.98 7.58
CA ALA A 606 7.81 -11.56 7.61
C ALA A 606 6.83 -10.72 8.45
N GLN A 607 5.53 -11.04 8.45
CA GLN A 607 4.55 -10.34 9.29
C GLN A 607 4.66 -10.72 10.77
N LEU A 608 5.12 -11.93 11.10
CA LEU A 608 5.36 -12.37 12.48
C LEU A 608 6.71 -11.90 13.03
N GLN A 609 7.77 -11.82 12.20
CA GLN A 609 9.06 -11.26 12.61
C GLN A 609 8.94 -9.78 13.01
N GLN A 610 8.09 -9.03 12.29
CA GLN A 610 7.83 -7.62 12.57
C GLN A 610 7.05 -7.40 13.89
N TYR A 611 6.34 -8.42 14.40
CA TYR A 611 5.64 -8.35 15.69
C TYR A 611 6.56 -8.71 16.87
N VAL A 612 7.51 -9.62 16.66
CA VAL A 612 8.53 -10.02 17.67
C VAL A 612 9.56 -8.91 17.91
N ASP A 613 9.93 -8.14 16.88
CA ASP A 613 10.87 -7.01 17.05
C ASP A 613 10.28 -5.81 17.81
N ILE A 614 8.94 -5.67 17.85
CA ILE A 614 8.27 -4.56 18.55
C ILE A 614 8.07 -4.88 20.04
N SER A 615 7.90 -6.16 20.41
CA SER A 615 7.80 -6.58 21.82
C SER A 615 9.14 -6.75 22.53
N GLY A 616 10.26 -6.74 21.79
CA GLY A 616 11.62 -6.81 22.35
C GLY A 616 12.26 -5.44 22.66
N MET A 617 11.53 -4.34 22.47
CA MET A 617 12.02 -2.97 22.64
C MET A 617 11.28 -2.17 23.73
N CYS A 618 10.48 -2.82 24.57
CA CYS A 618 9.89 -2.23 25.78
C CYS A 618 10.44 -2.90 27.04
#